data_AF-F7E380-F1
#
_entry.id   AF-F7E380-F1
#
_cell.length_a   1.000
_cell.length_b   1.000
_cell.length_c   1.000
_cell.angle_alpha   90.00
_cell.angle_beta   90.00
_cell.angle_gamma   90.00
#
_symmetry.space_group_name_H-M   'P 1'
#
loop_
_entity.id
_entity.type
_entity.pdbx_description
1 polymer ?
#
loop_
_entity_poly.entity_id
_entity_poly.type
_entity_poly.pdbx_seq_one_letter_code
_entity_poly.pdbx_strand_id
1 'polypeptide(L)' 'SHNWKRPAEDEDDPLDRMISRTGCVASHHAVQECMAEHQDWRRCQPQVQAFRACMNAHQQRRHQELQQLQQQQKAAQASS' A
#
# COMPACT_ATOMS: atom_id res chain seq x y z
N SER A 1 -2.48 9.68 -33.08
CA SER A 1 -1.32 9.57 -32.18
C SER A 1 -1.73 9.91 -30.77
N HIS A 2 -1.71 8.94 -29.86
CA HIS A 2 -1.91 9.21 -28.44
C HIS A 2 -0.62 9.80 -27.87
N ASN A 3 -0.70 11.05 -27.41
CA ASN A 3 0.41 11.80 -26.84
C ASN A 3 0.61 11.36 -25.38
N TRP A 4 1.42 10.31 -25.15
CA TRP A 4 1.86 9.93 -23.81
C TRP A 4 2.95 10.91 -23.37
N LYS A 5 2.55 12.06 -22.82
CA LYS A 5 3.47 12.88 -22.04
C LYS A 5 3.86 12.06 -20.81
N ARG A 6 5.08 11.52 -20.83
CA ARG A 6 5.78 10.97 -19.66
C ARG A 6 5.94 12.13 -18.66
N PRO A 7 5.31 12.09 -17.47
CA PRO A 7 5.62 13.06 -16.43
C PRO A 7 7.08 12.90 -16.03
N ALA A 8 7.68 14.03 -15.68
CA ALA A 8 9.10 14.25 -15.55
C ALA A 8 9.76 13.38 -14.46
N GLU A 9 11.07 13.18 -14.64
CA GLU A 9 11.98 12.30 -13.89
C GLU A 9 12.25 12.76 -12.43
N ASP A 10 11.35 13.53 -11.82
CA ASP A 10 11.52 14.16 -10.49
C ASP A 10 10.24 14.11 -9.61
N GLU A 11 9.18 13.43 -10.07
CA GLU A 11 8.03 13.10 -9.23
C GLU A 11 8.06 11.61 -8.88
N ASP A 12 8.24 11.31 -7.59
CA ASP A 12 7.99 9.98 -7.02
C ASP A 12 6.73 9.37 -7.65
N ASP A 13 6.83 8.14 -8.15
CA ASP A 13 5.72 7.48 -8.83
C ASP A 13 4.47 7.52 -7.92
N PRO A 14 3.28 7.89 -8.45
CA PRO A 14 2.08 7.99 -7.63
C PRO A 14 1.78 6.72 -6.82
N LEU A 15 2.16 5.55 -7.34
CA LEU A 15 2.06 4.26 -6.65
C LEU A 15 3.05 4.19 -5.49
N ASP A 16 4.32 4.54 -5.70
CA ASP A 16 5.37 4.52 -4.67
C ASP A 16 5.04 5.48 -3.52
N ARG A 17 4.53 6.67 -3.85
CA ARG A 17 4.04 7.64 -2.86
C ARG A 17 2.88 7.07 -2.04
N MET A 18 1.97 6.33 -2.67
CA MET A 18 0.86 5.68 -1.98
C MET A 18 1.36 4.57 -1.05
N ILE A 19 2.26 3.72 -1.53
CA ILE A 19 2.81 2.59 -0.77
C ILE A 19 3.63 3.09 0.43
N SER A 20 4.36 4.18 0.28
CA SER A 20 5.13 4.80 1.37
C SER A 20 4.24 5.18 2.56
N ARG A 21 3.00 5.61 2.31
CA ARG A 21 2.02 5.96 3.37
C ARG A 21 1.44 4.73 4.08
N THR A 22 1.53 3.54 3.50
CA THR A 22 0.96 2.33 4.12
C THR A 22 1.92 1.66 5.10
N GLY A 23 3.22 1.96 5.01
CA GLY A 23 4.29 1.28 5.72
C GLY A 23 4.74 -0.03 5.07
N CYS A 24 4.29 -0.32 3.84
CA CYS A 24 4.61 -1.55 3.12
C CYS A 24 5.72 -1.42 2.08
N VAL A 25 6.49 -0.33 2.13
CA VAL A 25 7.53 -0.01 1.14
C VAL A 25 8.64 -1.07 1.06
N ALA A 26 9.04 -1.65 2.19
CA ALA A 26 10.07 -2.70 2.20
C ALA A 26 9.63 -3.96 1.42
N SER A 27 8.39 -4.42 1.62
CA SER A 27 7.85 -5.55 0.86
C SER A 27 7.63 -5.20 -0.62
N HIS A 28 7.36 -3.92 -0.93
CA HIS A 28 7.27 -3.46 -2.31
C HIS A 28 8.63 -3.53 -3.02
N HIS A 29 9.68 -3.00 -2.40
CA HIS A 29 11.03 -3.05 -2.94
C HIS A 29 11.52 -4.50 -3.12
N ALA A 30 11.19 -5.41 -2.19
CA ALA A 30 11.51 -6.82 -2.35
C ALA A 30 10.88 -7.45 -3.61
N VAL A 31 9.67 -7.01 -4.00
CA VAL A 31 9.06 -7.44 -5.27
C VAL A 31 9.81 -6.83 -6.46
N GLN A 32 10.13 -5.53 -6.41
CA GLN A 32 10.88 -4.87 -7.48
C GLN A 32 12.26 -5.53 -7.69
N GLU A 33 12.99 -5.81 -6.62
CA GLU A 33 14.29 -6.49 -6.64
C GLU A 33 14.18 -7.88 -7.26
N CYS A 34 13.21 -8.70 -6.82
CA CYS A 34 12.99 -10.03 -7.39
C CYS A 34 12.65 -9.96 -8.89
N MET A 35 11.82 -9.01 -9.29
CA MET A 35 11.45 -8.83 -10.69
C MET A 35 12.63 -8.31 -11.53
N ALA A 36 13.50 -7.48 -10.96
CA ALA A 36 14.73 -7.01 -11.62
C ALA A 36 15.73 -8.16 -11.82
N GLU A 37 15.84 -9.07 -10.85
CA GLU A 37 16.75 -10.22 -10.92
C GLU A 37 16.23 -11.33 -11.84
N HIS A 38 14.97 -11.72 -11.68
CA HIS A 38 14.44 -12.94 -12.32
C HIS A 38 13.55 -12.66 -13.52
N GLN A 39 12.86 -11.52 -13.55
CA GLN A 39 11.84 -11.18 -14.56
C GLN A 39 10.75 -12.25 -14.73
N ASP A 40 10.58 -13.13 -13.74
CA ASP A 40 9.59 -14.21 -13.70
C ASP A 40 8.77 -14.08 -12.41
N TRP A 41 7.53 -13.60 -12.56
CA TRP A 41 6.62 -13.40 -11.44
C TRP A 41 6.31 -14.69 -10.67
N ARG A 42 6.45 -15.87 -11.29
CA ARG A 42 6.22 -17.16 -10.62
C ARG A 42 7.28 -17.41 -9.55
N ARG A 43 8.53 -16.99 -9.80
CA ARG A 43 9.62 -17.06 -8.82
C ARG A 43 9.48 -16.01 -7.73
N CYS A 44 8.84 -14.89 -8.04
CA CYS A 44 8.60 -13.80 -7.10
C CYS A 44 7.31 -13.94 -6.27
N GLN A 45 6.65 -15.09 -6.32
CA GLN A 45 5.45 -15.34 -5.52
C GLN A 45 5.64 -15.09 -4.01
N PRO A 46 6.75 -15.48 -3.36
CA PRO A 46 6.95 -15.21 -1.94
C PRO A 46 6.94 -13.71 -1.61
N GLN A 47 7.64 -12.89 -2.40
CA GLN A 47 7.73 -11.45 -2.24
C GLN A 47 6.37 -10.79 -2.48
N VAL A 48 5.65 -11.22 -3.53
CA VAL A 48 4.30 -10.73 -3.84
C VAL A 48 3.31 -11.08 -2.72
N GLN A 49 3.40 -12.27 -2.15
CA GLN A 49 2.57 -12.68 -1.01
C GLN A 49 2.87 -11.85 0.23
N ALA A 50 4.14 -11.58 0.53
CA ALA A 50 4.54 -10.71 1.64
C ALA A 50 3.99 -9.28 1.47
N PHE A 51 4.09 -8.71 0.27
CA PHE A 51 3.53 -7.41 -0.04
C PHE A 51 2.00 -7.37 0.14
N ARG A 52 1.29 -8.39 -0.37
CA ARG A 52 -0.15 -8.54 -0.19
C ARG A 52 -0.54 -8.65 1.29
N ALA A 53 0.19 -9.44 2.07
CA ALA A 53 -0.06 -9.60 3.49
C ALA A 53 0.10 -8.27 4.24
N CYS A 54 1.15 -7.50 3.94
CA CYS A 54 1.35 -6.18 4.53
C CYS A 54 0.19 -5.23 4.21
N MET A 55 -0.22 -5.17 2.94
CA MET A 55 -1.33 -4.30 2.53
C MET A 55 -2.66 -4.70 3.17
N ASN A 56 -2.94 -6.00 3.27
CA ASN A 56 -4.12 -6.49 3.98
C ASN A 56 -4.11 -6.08 5.46
N ALA A 57 -2.96 -6.20 6.13
CA ALA A 57 -2.82 -5.78 7.52
C ALA A 57 -3.02 -4.27 7.68
N HIS A 58 -2.51 -3.45 6.74
CA HIS A 58 -2.77 -2.01 6.72
C HIS A 58 -4.27 -1.71 6.61
N GLN A 59 -4.97 -2.36 5.69
CA GLN A 59 -6.41 -2.16 5.51
C GLN A 59 -7.22 -2.55 6.75
N GLN A 60 -6.86 -3.66 7.40
CA GLN A 60 -7.51 -4.10 8.64
C GLN A 60 -7.30 -3.08 9.77
N ARG A 61 -6.07 -2.59 9.98
CA ARG A 61 -5.78 -1.55 10.97
C ARG A 61 -6.61 -0.30 10.72
N ARG A 62 -6.63 0.20 9.48
CA ARG A 62 -7.42 1.37 9.08
C ARG A 62 -8.92 1.18 9.33
N HIS A 63 -9.45 0.00 9.04
CA HIS A 63 -10.85 -0.31 9.30
C HIS A 63 -11.17 -0.31 10.80
N GLN A 64 -10.31 -0.92 11.62
CA GLN A 64 -10.46 -0.95 13.07
C GLN A 64 -10.39 0.47 13.68
N GLU A 65 -9.44 1.30 13.25
CA GLU A 65 -9.32 2.69 13.68
C GLU A 65 -10.61 3.49 13.39
N LEU A 66 -11.16 3.36 12.18
CA LEU A 66 -12.41 4.01 11.79
C LEU A 66 -13.60 3.55 12.64
N GLN A 67 -13.69 2.24 12.93
CA GLN A 67 -14.72 1.69 13.80
C GLN A 67 -14.61 2.23 15.23
N GLN A 68 -13.39 2.30 15.78
CA GLN A 68 -13.16 2.84 17.12
C GLN A 68 -13.56 4.31 17.21
N LEU A 69 -13.17 5.13 16.22
CA LEU A 69 -13.56 6.54 16.16
C LEU A 69 -15.09 6.69 16.11
N GLN A 70 -15.77 5.87 15.32
CA GLN A 70 -17.23 5.88 15.26
C GLN A 70 -17.87 5.49 16.60
N GLN A 71 -17.34 4.48 17.29
CA GLN A 71 -17.83 4.06 18.60
C GLN A 71 -17.65 5.17 19.65
N GLN A 72 -16.50 5.84 19.66
CA GLN A 72 -16.22 6.96 20.55
C GLN A 72 -17.19 8.13 20.31
N GLN A 73 -17.46 8.47 19.05
CA GLN A 73 -18.43 9.52 18.69
C GLN A 73 -19.85 9.17 19.18
N LYS A 74 -20.29 7.93 18.98
CA LYS A 74 -21.59 7.46 19.46
C LYS A 74 -21.70 7.50 20.98
N ALA A 75 -20.64 7.08 21.69
CA ALA A 75 -20.60 7.13 23.15
C ALA A 75 -20.64 8.58 23.69
N ALA A 76 -19.91 9.50 23.04
CA ALA A 76 -19.92 10.91 23.40
C ALA A 76 -21.30 11.55 23.19
N GLN A 77 -21.97 11.22 22.08
CA GLN A 77 -23.34 11.68 21.80
C GLN A 77 -24.37 11.12 22.79
N ALA A 78 -24.22 9.86 23.22
CA ALA A 78 -25.12 9.25 24.20
C ALA A 78 -24.92 9.76 25.64
N SER A 79 -23.78 10.42 25.91
CA SER A 79 -23.44 10.98 27.22
C SER A 79 -23.72 12.49 27.32
N SER A 80 -24.21 13.11 26.24
CA SER A 80 -24.64 14.52 26.17
C SER A 80 -26.16 14.61 26.20
#